data_AF-A0A182VB27-F1
#
_entry.id   AF-A0A182VB27-F1
#
_cell.length_a   1.000
_cell.length_b   1.000
_cell.length_c   1.000
_cell.angle_alpha   90.00
_cell.angle_beta   90.00
_cell.angle_gamma   90.00
#
_symmetry.space_group_name_H-M   'P 1'
#
loop_
_entity.id
_entity.type
_entity.pdbx_description
1 polymer ?
#
loop_
_entity_poly.entity_id
_entity_poly.type
_entity_poly.pdbx_seq_one_letter_code
_entity_poly.pdbx_strand_id
1 'polypeptide(L)'
;MNFSMSFVLILVVIGMMQLSPAKGQYTGPTLACGGTSLVKTTTLLTPNNIAANGLTCIYTIRSLNTRICQLRLDFNSFSLAQPTLDPYPRCINDVFSVDNLNFDLCGENSGQHVYVPFNPTSADRTMTITFRIASRSQIPTLANPHWSIRVQQLECPSGMAAAAKDATRQLDTPDMLPLMARTLSHGDIGLLAPTGCLQYFQDNSGTVESFNFGNGAGPYLGGMNYAICFHRPRNSQTLRILPTTFEIASSGNPTAQNPGVDELCYSSVAIAARSEDNLHIPNAVVRLPTLPALRANRFCSNSLSNGEVDVTAPGPYMMYFQSDQLFDPFRRETGFRMKYVIL
;
A
#
# COMPACT_ATOMS: atom_id res chain seq x y z
N MET A 1 24.05 32.04 -62.52
CA MET A 1 23.33 32.29 -61.25
C MET A 1 23.39 31.00 -60.44
N ASN A 2 24.34 30.90 -59.51
CA ASN A 2 24.53 29.70 -58.68
C ASN A 2 23.64 29.81 -57.45
N PHE A 3 22.63 28.94 -57.33
CA PHE A 3 21.84 28.80 -56.12
C PHE A 3 22.49 27.79 -55.19
N SER A 4 22.91 28.27 -54.01
CA SER A 4 23.40 27.46 -52.90
C SER A 4 22.20 26.84 -52.15
N MET A 5 22.10 25.51 -52.13
CA MET A 5 21.17 24.80 -51.25
C MET A 5 21.83 24.55 -49.89
N SER A 6 21.33 25.23 -48.85
CA SER A 6 21.66 24.88 -47.46
C SER A 6 20.73 23.78 -46.96
N PHE A 7 21.29 22.63 -46.60
CA PHE A 7 20.61 21.55 -45.88
C PHE A 7 20.50 21.92 -44.40
N VAL A 8 19.28 22.03 -43.88
CA VAL A 8 19.02 22.13 -42.44
C VAL A 8 18.88 20.71 -41.88
N LEU A 9 19.86 20.29 -41.07
CA LEU A 9 19.85 19.01 -40.36
C LEU A 9 18.99 19.16 -39.09
N ILE A 10 17.76 18.65 -39.11
CA ILE A 10 16.89 18.59 -37.93
C ILE A 10 17.35 17.39 -37.08
N LEU A 11 18.08 17.67 -36.00
CA LEU A 11 18.43 16.68 -34.97
C LEU A 11 17.20 16.39 -34.12
N VAL A 12 16.51 15.28 -34.41
CA VAL A 12 15.47 14.72 -33.55
C VAL A 12 16.16 14.07 -32.34
N VAL A 13 16.11 14.75 -31.19
CA VAL A 13 16.51 14.17 -29.90
C VAL A 13 15.46 13.14 -29.52
N ILE A 14 15.71 11.88 -29.83
CA ILE A 14 14.91 10.76 -29.33
C ILE A 14 15.24 10.63 -27.84
N GLY A 15 14.38 11.20 -27.00
CA GLY A 15 14.42 10.97 -25.56
C GLY A 15 14.27 9.48 -25.27
N MET A 16 15.33 8.86 -24.76
CA MET A 16 15.24 7.52 -24.20
C MET A 16 14.33 7.57 -22.97
N MET A 17 13.05 7.26 -23.15
CA MET A 17 12.20 6.84 -22.04
C MET A 17 12.84 5.61 -21.43
N GLN A 18 13.34 5.75 -20.21
CA GLN A 18 13.79 4.63 -19.41
C GLN A 18 12.56 3.76 -19.11
N LEU A 19 12.38 2.72 -19.93
CA LEU A 19 11.48 1.62 -19.62
C LEU A 19 12.02 0.94 -18.37
N SER A 20 11.38 1.21 -17.24
CA SER A 20 11.49 0.33 -16.07
C SER A 20 11.03 -1.07 -16.51
N PRO A 21 11.73 -2.15 -16.12
CA PRO A 21 11.28 -3.50 -16.47
C PRO A 21 9.89 -3.72 -15.86
N ALA A 22 8.87 -3.86 -16.72
CA ALA A 22 7.55 -4.27 -16.28
C ALA A 22 7.70 -5.62 -15.58
N LYS A 23 7.39 -5.69 -14.28
CA LYS A 23 7.18 -6.96 -13.59
C LYS A 23 6.19 -7.76 -14.46
N GLY A 24 6.65 -8.88 -15.04
CA GLY A 24 5.89 -9.62 -16.05
C GLY A 24 4.46 -9.87 -15.60
N GLN A 25 3.49 -9.53 -16.46
CA GLN A 25 2.07 -9.72 -16.16
C GLN A 25 1.79 -11.21 -15.95
N TYR A 26 1.21 -11.56 -14.80
CA TYR A 26 0.86 -12.93 -14.48
C TYR A 26 -0.23 -13.43 -15.45
N THR A 27 0.05 -14.47 -16.23
CA THR A 27 -0.85 -15.05 -17.25
C THR A 27 -1.64 -16.27 -16.74
N GLY A 28 -1.72 -16.45 -15.42
CA GLY A 28 -2.41 -17.60 -14.84
C GLY A 28 -3.94 -17.49 -14.81
N PRO A 29 -4.62 -18.34 -14.02
CA PRO A 29 -6.07 -18.45 -14.06
C PRO A 29 -6.76 -17.17 -13.60
N THR A 30 -7.86 -16.85 -14.26
CA THR A 30 -8.69 -15.69 -13.95
C THR A 30 -9.99 -16.12 -13.25
N LEU A 31 -10.56 -15.23 -12.45
CA LEU A 31 -11.82 -15.45 -11.75
C LEU A 31 -12.83 -14.38 -12.16
N ALA A 32 -13.95 -14.83 -12.72
CA ALA A 32 -15.09 -13.99 -13.02
C ALA A 32 -15.89 -13.69 -11.75
N CYS A 33 -16.64 -12.59 -11.77
CA CYS A 33 -17.49 -12.17 -10.67
C CYS A 33 -18.49 -13.25 -10.24
N GLY A 34 -18.69 -13.41 -8.92
CA GLY A 34 -19.50 -14.47 -8.33
C GLY A 34 -18.77 -15.81 -8.19
N GLY A 35 -17.55 -15.91 -8.73
CA GLY A 35 -16.77 -17.14 -8.72
C GLY A 35 -16.10 -17.48 -7.39
N THR A 36 -15.71 -18.75 -7.25
CA THR A 36 -14.87 -19.23 -6.14
C THR A 36 -13.51 -19.69 -6.65
N SER A 37 -12.43 -19.18 -6.08
CA SER A 37 -11.06 -19.65 -6.35
C SER A 37 -10.70 -20.86 -5.49
N LEU A 38 -10.15 -21.88 -6.15
CA LEU A 38 -9.58 -23.09 -5.56
C LEU A 38 -8.10 -23.26 -5.96
N VAL A 39 -7.44 -22.17 -6.34
CA VAL A 39 -6.05 -22.18 -6.85
C VAL A 39 -5.15 -21.26 -6.01
N LYS A 40 -3.84 -21.51 -6.07
CA LYS A 40 -2.83 -20.79 -5.29
C LYS A 40 -2.81 -19.30 -5.61
N THR A 41 -2.92 -18.98 -6.90
CA THR A 41 -2.93 -17.63 -7.43
C THR A 41 -4.00 -17.52 -8.49
N THR A 42 -4.80 -16.45 -8.45
CA THR A 42 -5.80 -16.13 -9.48
C THR A 42 -5.89 -14.63 -9.68
N THR A 43 -6.35 -14.19 -10.85
CA THR A 43 -6.63 -12.77 -11.12
C THR A 43 -8.13 -12.51 -11.16
N LEU A 44 -8.62 -11.66 -10.26
CA LEU A 44 -9.99 -11.18 -10.26
C LEU A 44 -10.15 -10.17 -11.38
N LEU A 45 -11.14 -10.38 -12.25
CA LEU A 45 -11.40 -9.51 -13.39
C LEU A 45 -12.75 -8.82 -13.27
N THR A 46 -12.73 -7.55 -13.65
CA THR A 46 -13.90 -6.72 -13.93
C THR A 46 -14.83 -7.42 -14.92
N PRO A 47 -16.12 -7.62 -14.61
CA PRO A 47 -17.06 -8.16 -15.59
C PRO A 47 -17.35 -7.17 -16.71
N ASN A 48 -17.87 -7.66 -17.82
CA ASN A 48 -18.32 -6.81 -18.92
C ASN A 48 -19.62 -6.08 -18.53
N ASN A 49 -19.82 -4.84 -19.01
CA ASN A 49 -21.09 -4.09 -18.94
C ASN A 49 -21.64 -3.80 -17.52
N ILE A 50 -20.77 -3.63 -16.54
CA ILE A 50 -21.12 -3.53 -15.10
C ILE A 50 -21.63 -2.18 -14.61
N ALA A 51 -21.42 -1.11 -15.37
CA ALA A 51 -21.68 0.23 -14.88
C ALA A 51 -23.14 0.66 -15.03
N ALA A 52 -23.91 0.14 -15.99
CA ALA A 52 -25.24 0.68 -16.33
C ALA A 52 -26.19 0.69 -15.12
N ASN A 53 -26.49 -0.47 -14.54
CA ASN A 53 -27.47 -0.59 -13.44
C ASN A 53 -26.84 -0.69 -12.05
N GLY A 54 -25.51 -0.57 -11.95
CA GLY A 54 -24.76 -0.91 -10.74
C GLY A 54 -24.53 -2.41 -10.60
N LEU A 55 -23.66 -2.78 -9.67
CA LEU A 55 -23.22 -4.17 -9.48
C LEU A 55 -22.87 -4.41 -8.01
N THR A 56 -23.26 -5.58 -7.49
CA THR A 56 -22.60 -6.16 -6.31
C THR A 56 -21.92 -7.43 -6.75
N CYS A 57 -20.60 -7.42 -6.71
CA CYS A 57 -19.75 -8.50 -7.17
C CYS A 57 -18.99 -9.11 -5.99
N ILE A 58 -19.16 -10.41 -5.78
CA ILE A 58 -18.52 -11.12 -4.67
C ILE A 58 -17.61 -12.21 -5.25
N TYR A 59 -16.34 -12.19 -4.88
CA TYR A 59 -15.39 -13.26 -5.16
C TYR A 59 -15.12 -14.03 -3.88
N THR A 60 -15.11 -15.36 -3.96
CA THR A 60 -14.82 -16.22 -2.81
C THR A 60 -13.45 -16.87 -2.97
N ILE A 61 -12.55 -16.69 -2.01
CA ILE A 61 -11.25 -17.35 -1.99
C ILE A 61 -11.30 -18.47 -0.97
N ARG A 62 -11.23 -19.73 -1.43
CA ARG A 62 -11.19 -20.88 -0.54
C ARG A 62 -9.73 -21.31 -0.33
N SER A 63 -9.36 -21.52 0.92
CA SER A 63 -8.01 -21.95 1.26
C SER A 63 -7.68 -23.31 0.62
N LEU A 64 -6.50 -23.41 0.01
CA LEU A 64 -6.00 -24.67 -0.55
C LEU A 64 -5.75 -25.73 0.52
N ASN A 65 -5.21 -25.30 1.66
CA ASN A 65 -4.87 -26.15 2.79
C ASN A 65 -4.93 -25.33 4.08
N THR A 66 -4.67 -25.98 5.20
CA THR A 66 -4.76 -25.38 6.55
C THR A 66 -3.56 -24.52 6.91
N ARG A 67 -2.53 -24.42 6.05
CA ARG A 67 -1.35 -23.59 6.28
C ARG A 67 -1.46 -22.19 5.66
N ILE A 68 -2.50 -21.94 4.86
CA ILE A 68 -2.74 -20.61 4.29
C ILE A 68 -3.12 -19.65 5.40
N CYS A 69 -2.27 -18.65 5.64
CA CYS A 69 -2.41 -17.72 6.76
C CYS A 69 -2.54 -16.26 6.33
N GLN A 70 -2.26 -15.97 5.06
CA GLN A 70 -2.23 -14.62 4.53
C GLN A 70 -2.55 -14.65 3.04
N LEU A 71 -3.30 -13.66 2.56
CA LEU A 71 -3.45 -13.37 1.14
C LEU A 71 -2.64 -12.13 0.79
N ARG A 72 -1.99 -12.17 -0.38
CA ARG A 72 -1.43 -10.99 -1.02
C ARG A 72 -2.31 -10.62 -2.21
N LEU A 73 -2.78 -9.39 -2.23
CA LEU A 73 -3.56 -8.83 -3.34
C LEU A 73 -2.70 -7.76 -4.01
N ASP A 74 -2.30 -7.98 -5.26
CA ASP A 74 -1.61 -6.99 -6.07
C ASP A 74 -2.60 -6.34 -7.04
N PHE A 75 -2.70 -5.01 -7.03
CA PHE A 75 -3.62 -4.24 -7.86
C PHE A 75 -2.96 -3.95 -9.21
N ASN A 76 -3.01 -4.91 -10.15
CA ASN A 76 -2.45 -4.74 -11.49
C ASN A 76 -3.09 -3.54 -12.22
N SER A 77 -4.39 -3.38 -12.07
CA SER A 77 -5.10 -2.13 -12.36
C SER A 77 -6.25 -2.01 -11.36
N PHE A 78 -6.53 -0.79 -10.90
CA PHE A 78 -7.59 -0.49 -9.95
C PHE A 78 -7.99 0.97 -10.09
N SER A 79 -9.15 1.19 -10.69
CA SER A 79 -9.75 2.51 -10.90
C SER A 79 -11.24 2.41 -10.62
N LEU A 80 -11.66 2.98 -9.49
CA LEU A 80 -13.06 3.11 -9.10
C LEU A 80 -13.43 4.61 -9.05
N ALA A 81 -14.71 4.94 -8.88
CA ALA A 81 -15.10 6.32 -8.60
C ALA A 81 -14.34 6.89 -7.39
N GLN A 82 -13.99 8.18 -7.47
CA GLN A 82 -13.37 8.91 -6.37
C GLN A 82 -14.26 8.86 -5.10
N PRO A 83 -13.67 8.95 -3.90
CA PRO A 83 -14.43 9.05 -2.66
C PRO A 83 -15.33 10.28 -2.67
N THR A 84 -16.46 10.17 -1.98
CA THR A 84 -17.31 11.31 -1.66
C THR A 84 -16.70 12.07 -0.50
N LEU A 85 -16.63 13.40 -0.59
CA LEU A 85 -15.89 14.26 0.35
C LEU A 85 -16.72 14.76 1.55
N ASP A 86 -18.02 14.48 1.59
CA ASP A 86 -18.95 15.02 2.61
C ASP A 86 -19.39 13.91 3.59
N PRO A 87 -19.08 13.99 4.90
CA PRO A 87 -18.30 15.05 5.58
C PRO A 87 -16.77 14.91 5.47
N TYR A 88 -16.27 13.77 4.98
CA TYR A 88 -14.84 13.51 4.72
C TYR A 88 -14.71 12.40 3.66
N PRO A 89 -13.54 12.22 3.02
CA PRO A 89 -13.33 11.24 1.95
C PRO A 89 -13.70 9.81 2.36
N ARG A 90 -14.82 9.31 1.81
CA ARG A 90 -15.28 7.93 1.99
C ARG A 90 -15.78 7.31 0.70
N CYS A 91 -15.65 6.00 0.60
CA CYS A 91 -16.16 5.21 -0.51
C CYS A 91 -17.67 5.00 -0.37
N ILE A 92 -18.47 5.74 -1.16
CA ILE A 92 -19.94 5.65 -1.13
C ILE A 92 -20.48 5.05 -2.43
N ASN A 93 -20.02 5.59 -3.57
CA ASN A 93 -20.53 5.19 -4.89
C ASN A 93 -19.96 3.85 -5.34
N ASP A 94 -18.63 3.77 -5.42
CA ASP A 94 -17.92 2.53 -5.66
C ASP A 94 -17.11 2.16 -4.42
N VAL A 95 -17.18 0.90 -4.03
CA VAL A 95 -16.63 0.38 -2.78
C VAL A 95 -15.97 -0.97 -3.07
N PHE A 96 -14.68 -1.07 -2.77
CA PHE A 96 -13.96 -2.34 -2.68
C PHE A 96 -13.76 -2.69 -1.22
N SER A 97 -14.21 -3.88 -0.81
CA SER A 97 -14.06 -4.39 0.55
C SER A 97 -13.49 -5.81 0.52
N VAL A 98 -12.72 -6.14 1.56
CA VAL A 98 -12.12 -7.46 1.75
C VAL A 98 -12.38 -7.90 3.18
N ASP A 99 -12.80 -9.14 3.38
CA ASP A 99 -12.94 -9.67 4.74
C ASP A 99 -11.60 -9.59 5.49
N ASN A 100 -11.65 -9.23 6.77
CA ASN A 100 -10.48 -8.98 7.63
C ASN A 100 -9.64 -7.75 7.24
N LEU A 101 -10.11 -6.90 6.31
CA LEU A 101 -9.62 -5.54 6.14
C LEU A 101 -10.56 -4.56 6.85
N ASN A 102 -10.01 -3.65 7.65
CA ASN A 102 -10.80 -2.79 8.53
C ASN A 102 -11.34 -1.51 7.85
N PHE A 103 -11.15 -1.36 6.54
CA PHE A 103 -11.61 -0.21 5.77
C PHE A 103 -11.85 -0.58 4.31
N ASP A 104 -12.65 0.24 3.63
CA ASP A 104 -12.95 0.11 2.22
C ASP A 104 -12.00 0.95 1.36
N LEU A 105 -11.79 0.55 0.10
CA LEU A 105 -11.02 1.30 -0.89
C LEU A 105 -11.87 1.73 -2.09
N CYS A 106 -11.50 2.84 -2.68
CA CYS A 106 -12.05 3.40 -3.92
C CYS A 106 -11.04 4.34 -4.57
N GLY A 107 -11.42 4.95 -5.69
CA GLY A 107 -10.54 5.77 -6.50
C GLY A 107 -9.40 4.99 -7.16
N GLU A 108 -8.22 5.59 -7.27
CA GLU A 108 -7.10 5.05 -8.08
C GLU A 108 -6.02 4.40 -7.21
N ASN A 109 -5.82 3.09 -7.38
CA ASN A 109 -4.85 2.31 -6.58
C ASN A 109 -4.00 1.36 -7.43
N SER A 110 -3.93 1.56 -8.76
CA SER A 110 -3.11 0.71 -9.63
C SER A 110 -1.64 0.72 -9.20
N GLY A 111 -1.00 -0.45 -9.23
CA GLY A 111 0.39 -0.66 -8.83
C GLY A 111 0.61 -0.83 -7.32
N GLN A 112 -0.42 -0.66 -6.50
CA GLN A 112 -0.37 -0.91 -5.05
C GLN A 112 -0.71 -2.36 -4.71
N HIS A 113 -0.54 -2.74 -3.45
CA HIS A 113 -0.87 -4.08 -2.95
C HIS A 113 -1.31 -4.03 -1.49
N VAL A 114 -1.99 -5.09 -1.05
CA VAL A 114 -2.36 -5.31 0.35
C VAL A 114 -2.09 -6.76 0.78
N TYR A 115 -1.73 -6.94 2.04
CA TYR A 115 -1.65 -8.22 2.72
C TYR A 115 -2.79 -8.34 3.72
N VAL A 116 -3.57 -9.41 3.61
CA VAL A 116 -4.75 -9.64 4.45
C VAL A 116 -4.58 -10.94 5.22
N PRO A 117 -4.75 -10.93 6.56
CA PRO A 117 -4.73 -12.15 7.35
C PRO A 117 -5.83 -13.13 6.90
N PHE A 118 -5.46 -14.40 6.74
CA PHE A 118 -6.37 -15.48 6.40
C PHE A 118 -6.40 -16.47 7.57
N ASN A 119 -7.59 -16.78 8.10
CA ASN A 119 -7.73 -17.83 9.10
C ASN A 119 -8.35 -19.09 8.47
N PRO A 120 -7.55 -20.15 8.19
CA PRO A 120 -8.03 -21.35 7.54
C PRO A 120 -8.74 -22.33 8.50
N THR A 121 -8.92 -21.94 9.76
CA THR A 121 -9.66 -22.71 10.77
C THR A 121 -11.12 -22.29 10.90
N SER A 122 -11.56 -21.25 10.17
CA SER A 122 -12.99 -20.95 10.04
C SER A 122 -13.73 -22.13 9.41
N ALA A 123 -15.00 -22.34 9.80
CA ALA A 123 -15.79 -23.50 9.36
C ALA A 123 -15.82 -23.66 7.84
N ASP A 124 -15.93 -22.54 7.11
CA ASP A 124 -16.03 -22.53 5.65
C ASP A 124 -14.66 -22.45 4.96
N ARG A 125 -13.60 -22.07 5.69
CA ARG A 125 -12.24 -21.90 5.17
C ARG A 125 -12.18 -21.00 3.93
N THR A 126 -13.05 -19.99 3.89
CA THR A 126 -13.19 -19.01 2.82
C THR A 126 -12.97 -17.58 3.30
N MET A 127 -12.61 -16.71 2.37
CA MET A 127 -12.58 -15.25 2.53
C MET A 127 -13.29 -14.62 1.34
N THR A 128 -14.08 -13.57 1.56
CA THR A 128 -14.78 -12.86 0.49
C THR A 128 -14.08 -11.54 0.16
N ILE A 129 -14.11 -11.21 -1.13
CA ILE A 129 -13.66 -9.94 -1.68
C ILE A 129 -14.84 -9.37 -2.47
N THR A 130 -15.30 -8.17 -2.10
CA THR A 130 -16.54 -7.61 -2.61
C THR A 130 -16.32 -6.27 -3.30
N PHE A 131 -16.93 -6.10 -4.46
CA PHE A 131 -17.09 -4.80 -5.11
C PHE A 131 -18.56 -4.42 -5.10
N ARG A 132 -18.88 -3.28 -4.51
CA ARG A 132 -20.19 -2.63 -4.61
C ARG A 132 -20.04 -1.40 -5.48
N ILE A 133 -20.81 -1.33 -6.54
CA ILE A 133 -20.56 -0.45 -7.66
C ILE A 133 -21.87 0.28 -8.00
N ALA A 134 -21.83 1.62 -8.00
CA ALA A 134 -23.01 2.44 -8.28
C ALA A 134 -23.46 2.36 -9.74
N SER A 135 -24.74 2.66 -9.97
CA SER A 135 -25.30 2.78 -11.32
C SER A 135 -24.83 4.06 -12.00
N ARG A 136 -24.21 3.93 -13.17
CA ARG A 136 -23.80 5.05 -14.05
C ARG A 136 -24.96 5.52 -14.90
N SER A 137 -26.01 4.71 -15.08
CA SER A 137 -27.28 5.22 -15.61
C SER A 137 -27.95 6.19 -14.66
N GLN A 138 -27.77 6.03 -13.34
CA GLN A 138 -28.27 6.97 -12.33
C GLN A 138 -27.30 8.13 -12.06
N ILE A 139 -25.99 7.87 -12.09
CA ILE A 139 -24.94 8.88 -11.81
C ILE A 139 -23.90 8.87 -12.96
N PRO A 140 -24.22 9.47 -14.13
CA PRO A 140 -23.40 9.37 -15.34
C PRO A 140 -22.08 10.15 -15.28
N THR A 141 -21.88 10.96 -14.24
CA THR A 141 -20.62 11.70 -14.00
C THR A 141 -19.51 10.82 -13.44
N LEU A 142 -19.83 9.63 -12.93
CA LEU A 142 -18.83 8.70 -12.40
C LEU A 142 -18.09 8.01 -13.55
N ALA A 143 -16.78 7.89 -13.40
CA ALA A 143 -15.97 7.09 -14.31
C ALA A 143 -16.41 5.61 -14.31
N ASN A 144 -16.16 4.93 -15.44
CA ASN A 144 -16.40 3.50 -15.53
C ASN A 144 -15.38 2.76 -14.65
N PRO A 145 -15.82 1.80 -13.83
CA PRO A 145 -14.95 1.10 -12.91
C PRO A 145 -14.15 0.05 -13.66
N HIS A 146 -12.90 -0.12 -13.26
CA HIS A 146 -12.05 -1.18 -13.78
C HIS A 146 -11.07 -1.65 -12.71
N TRP A 147 -10.93 -2.96 -12.58
CA TRP A 147 -10.00 -3.66 -11.72
C TRP A 147 -9.48 -4.95 -12.35
N SER A 148 -8.21 -5.22 -12.08
CA SER A 148 -7.54 -6.49 -12.29
C SER A 148 -6.66 -6.70 -11.07
N ILE A 149 -7.05 -7.64 -10.21
CA ILE A 149 -6.37 -7.87 -8.92
C ILE A 149 -5.85 -9.29 -8.89
N ARG A 150 -4.53 -9.46 -8.80
CA ARG A 150 -3.92 -10.77 -8.57
C ARG A 150 -3.98 -11.11 -7.09
N VAL A 151 -4.67 -12.18 -6.75
CA VAL A 151 -4.76 -12.75 -5.39
C VAL A 151 -3.83 -13.96 -5.31
N GLN A 152 -2.90 -13.95 -4.37
CA GLN A 152 -2.01 -15.07 -4.07
C GLN A 152 -2.21 -15.51 -2.63
N GLN A 153 -2.50 -16.79 -2.42
CA GLN A 153 -2.57 -17.39 -1.10
C GLN A 153 -1.15 -17.72 -0.61
N LEU A 154 -0.78 -17.35 0.62
CA LEU A 154 0.56 -17.58 1.17
C LEU A 154 0.51 -18.56 2.36
N GLU A 155 1.37 -19.57 2.31
CA GLU A 155 1.50 -20.56 3.38
C GLU A 155 2.45 -20.08 4.47
N CYS A 156 1.99 -20.14 5.73
CA CYS A 156 2.85 -19.95 6.89
C CYS A 156 3.62 -21.25 7.22
N PRO A 157 4.88 -21.15 7.67
CA PRO A 157 5.59 -22.28 8.24
C PRO A 157 4.80 -22.95 9.36
N SER A 158 4.77 -24.28 9.32
CA SER A 158 4.19 -25.09 10.39
C SER A 158 5.02 -24.87 11.66
N GLY A 159 4.41 -24.39 12.74
CA GLY A 159 5.05 -24.36 14.06
C GLY A 159 5.53 -23.01 14.60
N MET A 160 5.33 -21.86 13.94
CA MET A 160 5.68 -20.57 14.59
C MET A 160 4.70 -20.12 15.69
N ALA A 161 3.51 -20.70 15.77
CA ALA A 161 2.64 -20.59 16.96
C ALA A 161 3.03 -21.58 18.08
N ALA A 162 3.89 -22.58 17.79
CA ALA A 162 4.34 -23.59 18.76
C ALA A 162 5.79 -23.36 19.24
N ALA A 163 6.64 -22.78 18.39
CA ALA A 163 8.06 -22.52 18.70
C ALA A 163 8.26 -21.41 19.74
N ALA A 164 7.28 -20.55 19.96
CA ALA A 164 7.31 -19.58 21.06
C ALA A 164 6.93 -20.20 22.43
N LYS A 165 6.35 -21.42 22.45
CA LYS A 165 6.02 -22.14 23.68
C LYS A 165 7.03 -23.22 24.06
N ASP A 166 7.81 -23.73 23.11
CA ASP A 166 8.79 -24.80 23.35
C ASP A 166 10.27 -24.37 23.24
N ALA A 167 10.57 -23.09 23.01
CA ALA A 167 11.94 -22.55 23.06
C ALA A 167 12.53 -22.46 24.50
N THR A 168 12.11 -23.35 25.41
CA THR A 168 12.71 -23.52 26.75
C THR A 168 13.17 -24.94 27.05
N ARG A 169 13.30 -25.84 26.05
CA ARG A 169 14.03 -27.09 26.25
C ARG A 169 14.91 -27.46 25.05
N GLN A 170 16.18 -27.62 25.37
CA GLN A 170 17.26 -28.21 24.58
C GLN A 170 17.83 -27.37 23.44
N LEU A 171 18.78 -26.51 23.84
CA LEU A 171 20.11 -26.61 23.24
C LEU A 171 20.60 -28.05 23.47
N ASP A 172 20.99 -28.74 22.40
CA ASP A 172 22.17 -29.62 22.32
C ASP A 172 22.07 -30.44 21.03
N THR A 173 22.82 -30.02 20.01
CA THR A 173 23.57 -30.80 19.00
C THR A 173 23.57 -30.09 17.63
N PRO A 174 24.76 -29.76 17.07
CA PRO A 174 24.87 -28.95 15.85
C PRO A 174 24.93 -29.76 14.55
N ASP A 175 24.27 -30.94 14.44
CA ASP A 175 24.51 -31.82 13.27
C ASP A 175 23.31 -32.60 12.70
N MET A 176 22.07 -32.14 12.91
CA MET A 176 20.86 -32.77 12.31
C MET A 176 19.90 -31.76 11.64
N LEU A 177 20.45 -30.69 11.06
CA LEU A 177 19.72 -29.75 10.19
C LEU A 177 19.95 -30.00 8.68
N PRO A 178 19.73 -31.23 8.13
CA PRO A 178 19.41 -31.28 6.69
C PRO A 178 18.39 -32.34 6.22
N LEU A 179 17.52 -32.89 7.08
CA LEU A 179 16.50 -33.87 6.63
C LEU A 179 15.02 -33.50 6.86
N MET A 180 14.72 -32.45 7.64
CA MET A 180 13.35 -31.87 7.70
C MET A 180 13.16 -30.66 6.78
N ALA A 181 14.23 -30.21 6.12
CA ALA A 181 14.21 -29.10 5.18
C ALA A 181 13.88 -29.51 3.72
N ARG A 182 13.58 -30.79 3.46
CA ARG A 182 13.44 -31.32 2.08
C ARG A 182 12.02 -31.75 1.67
N THR A 183 11.01 -31.53 2.52
CA THR A 183 9.58 -31.64 2.16
C THR A 183 8.82 -30.32 2.31
N LEU A 184 9.54 -29.21 2.47
CA LEU A 184 8.98 -27.88 2.52
C LEU A 184 8.92 -27.30 1.10
N SER A 185 7.80 -27.52 0.41
CA SER A 185 7.36 -26.57 -0.62
C SER A 185 6.97 -25.24 0.05
N HIS A 186 7.91 -24.44 0.56
CA HIS A 186 7.58 -23.17 1.22
C HIS A 186 8.32 -21.98 0.59
N GLY A 187 8.22 -21.85 -0.73
CA GLY A 187 8.67 -20.65 -1.46
C GLY A 187 8.00 -19.35 -0.98
N ASP A 188 6.95 -19.45 -0.16
CA ASP A 188 6.21 -18.29 0.35
C ASP A 188 6.86 -17.60 1.56
N ILE A 189 7.82 -18.22 2.25
CA ILE A 189 8.40 -17.64 3.50
C ILE A 189 8.97 -16.24 3.25
N GLY A 190 9.65 -16.04 2.12
CA GLY A 190 10.17 -14.73 1.74
C GLY A 190 9.08 -13.72 1.37
N LEU A 191 7.88 -14.20 1.01
CA LEU A 191 6.77 -13.38 0.54
C LEU A 191 5.83 -12.92 1.66
N LEU A 192 5.85 -13.57 2.82
CA LEU A 192 4.98 -13.25 3.95
C LEU A 192 5.29 -11.85 4.50
N ALA A 193 4.26 -11.02 4.62
CA ALA A 193 4.36 -9.77 5.35
C ALA A 193 4.35 -10.05 6.87
N PRO A 194 5.16 -9.32 7.67
CA PRO A 194 5.09 -9.42 9.13
C PRO A 194 3.68 -9.14 9.66
N THR A 195 3.35 -9.70 10.83
CA THR A 195 2.04 -9.50 11.46
C THR A 195 1.75 -8.00 11.67
N GLY A 196 0.56 -7.57 11.26
CA GLY A 196 0.13 -6.16 11.34
C GLY A 196 0.48 -5.30 10.12
N CYS A 197 1.35 -5.78 9.21
CA CYS A 197 1.69 -5.07 7.99
C CYS A 197 0.59 -5.22 6.93
N LEU A 198 -0.02 -4.11 6.53
CA LEU A 198 -0.94 -4.09 5.39
C LEU A 198 -0.16 -4.03 4.07
N GLN A 199 0.86 -3.16 4.01
CA GLN A 199 1.78 -3.09 2.88
C GLN A 199 3.13 -3.63 3.30
N TYR A 200 3.74 -4.48 2.48
CA TYR A 200 5.10 -4.97 2.70
C TYR A 200 5.93 -4.86 1.43
N PHE A 201 6.99 -4.07 1.51
CA PHE A 201 7.93 -3.78 0.43
C PHE A 201 9.21 -4.58 0.65
N GLN A 202 9.48 -5.51 -0.26
CA GLN A 202 10.62 -6.43 -0.16
C GLN A 202 11.84 -5.97 -0.98
N ASP A 203 11.60 -5.19 -2.03
CA ASP A 203 12.65 -4.69 -2.91
C ASP A 203 13.52 -3.67 -2.16
N ASN A 204 14.83 -3.63 -2.42
CA ASN A 204 15.76 -2.68 -1.76
C ASN A 204 15.48 -1.21 -2.12
N SER A 205 14.71 -0.95 -3.17
CA SER A 205 14.22 0.38 -3.51
C SER A 205 12.87 0.30 -4.20
N GLY A 206 12.12 1.38 -4.15
CA GLY A 206 10.80 1.45 -4.76
C GLY A 206 10.08 2.75 -4.41
N THR A 207 8.77 2.73 -4.62
CA THR A 207 7.89 3.87 -4.34
C THR A 207 6.76 3.40 -3.44
N VAL A 208 6.44 4.21 -2.43
CA VAL A 208 5.29 4.05 -1.53
C VAL A 208 4.36 5.22 -1.73
N GLU A 209 3.07 4.93 -1.83
CA GLU A 209 2.00 5.91 -2.02
C GLU A 209 0.87 5.61 -1.04
N SER A 210 0.15 6.64 -0.60
CA SER A 210 -1.12 6.47 0.09
C SER A 210 -2.16 5.87 -0.87
N PHE A 211 -3.15 5.17 -0.31
CA PHE A 211 -4.29 4.73 -1.13
C PHE A 211 -5.02 5.94 -1.72
N ASN A 212 -5.53 5.77 -2.94
CA ASN A 212 -6.15 6.81 -3.76
C ASN A 212 -5.26 8.00 -4.13
N PHE A 213 -3.92 7.90 -4.00
CA PHE A 213 -3.02 9.01 -4.38
C PHE A 213 -3.22 9.44 -5.84
N GLY A 214 -3.37 8.47 -6.77
CA GLY A 214 -3.79 8.76 -8.15
C GLY A 214 -2.95 9.81 -8.88
N ASN A 215 -1.62 9.79 -8.71
CA ASN A 215 -0.69 10.82 -9.20
C ASN A 215 -0.94 12.24 -8.64
N GLY A 216 -1.47 12.33 -7.42
CA GLY A 216 -1.76 13.59 -6.74
C GLY A 216 -3.13 14.17 -7.07
N ALA A 217 -4.02 13.39 -7.69
CA ALA A 217 -5.36 13.83 -8.07
C ALA A 217 -6.44 13.47 -7.04
N GLY A 218 -6.23 12.42 -6.24
CA GLY A 218 -7.20 11.93 -5.27
C GLY A 218 -6.78 12.22 -3.83
N PRO A 219 -7.73 12.58 -2.94
CA PRO A 219 -7.44 12.65 -1.51
C PRO A 219 -7.30 11.24 -0.93
N TYR A 220 -6.54 11.09 0.16
CA TYR A 220 -6.59 9.85 0.94
C TYR A 220 -7.95 9.69 1.62
N LEU A 221 -8.26 8.47 2.05
CA LEU A 221 -9.53 8.17 2.73
C LEU A 221 -9.46 8.58 4.22
N GLY A 222 -10.58 8.98 4.79
CA GLY A 222 -10.68 9.23 6.23
C GLY A 222 -10.79 7.94 7.05
N GLY A 223 -10.29 7.96 8.28
CA GLY A 223 -10.36 6.86 9.24
C GLY A 223 -9.39 5.70 8.94
N MET A 224 -8.32 5.95 8.19
CA MET A 224 -7.32 4.94 7.88
C MET A 224 -6.39 4.74 9.08
N ASN A 225 -6.00 3.50 9.32
CA ASN A 225 -4.97 3.15 10.28
C ASN A 225 -4.29 1.87 9.82
N TYR A 226 -3.12 1.98 9.18
CA TYR A 226 -2.41 0.84 8.65
C TYR A 226 -0.89 0.97 8.74
N ALA A 227 -0.22 -0.18 8.87
CA ALA A 227 1.22 -0.25 8.87
C ALA A 227 1.78 -0.51 7.46
N ILE A 228 2.86 0.21 7.15
CA ILE A 228 3.66 0.09 5.94
C ILE A 228 5.03 -0.46 6.35
N CYS A 229 5.37 -1.62 5.83
CA CYS A 229 6.53 -2.37 6.27
C CYS A 229 7.56 -2.52 5.15
N PHE A 230 8.83 -2.51 5.55
CA PHE A 230 9.96 -2.68 4.66
C PHE A 230 10.82 -3.84 5.13
N HIS A 231 11.17 -4.70 4.18
CA HIS A 231 12.22 -5.68 4.40
C HIS A 231 13.54 -4.94 4.67
N ARG A 232 14.27 -5.34 5.71
CA ARG A 232 15.62 -4.81 5.98
C ARG A 232 16.61 -5.97 6.03
N PRO A 233 17.50 -6.09 5.04
CA PRO A 233 18.62 -7.01 5.12
C PRO A 233 19.51 -6.72 6.35
N ARG A 234 20.10 -7.75 6.97
CA ARG A 234 20.92 -7.60 8.18
C ARG A 234 22.16 -6.71 7.99
N ASN A 235 22.63 -6.56 6.76
CA ASN A 235 23.76 -5.71 6.37
C ASN A 235 23.35 -4.27 6.01
N SER A 236 22.07 -3.95 5.98
CA SER A 236 21.61 -2.58 5.71
C SER A 236 21.77 -1.67 6.91
N GLN A 237 22.29 -0.48 6.70
CA GLN A 237 22.52 0.53 7.74
C GLN A 237 21.38 1.55 7.77
N THR A 238 20.87 1.95 6.60
CA THR A 238 19.93 3.07 6.51
C THR A 238 18.77 2.75 5.59
N LEU A 239 17.56 3.06 6.02
CA LEU A 239 16.41 3.25 5.13
C LEU A 239 16.31 4.74 4.86
N ARG A 240 16.52 5.11 3.61
CA ARG A 240 16.37 6.47 3.12
C ARG A 240 15.03 6.61 2.43
N ILE A 241 14.28 7.64 2.81
CA ILE A 241 12.99 7.99 2.22
C ILE A 241 13.14 9.37 1.57
N LEU A 242 12.68 9.47 0.33
CA LEU A 242 12.74 10.63 -0.54
C LEU A 242 11.31 10.99 -0.95
N PRO A 243 10.62 11.84 -0.18
CA PRO A 243 9.29 12.33 -0.49
C PRO A 243 9.29 13.09 -1.82
N THR A 244 8.36 12.73 -2.71
CA THR A 244 8.07 13.51 -3.92
C THR A 244 6.80 14.34 -3.75
N THR A 245 5.86 13.85 -2.93
CA THR A 245 4.64 14.56 -2.54
C THR A 245 4.33 14.20 -1.10
N PHE A 246 3.96 15.20 -0.30
CA PHE A 246 3.60 15.01 1.09
C PHE A 246 2.66 16.15 1.51
N GLU A 247 1.37 15.85 1.53
CA GLU A 247 0.27 16.78 1.78
C GLU A 247 -0.76 16.05 2.67
N ILE A 248 -0.53 16.05 3.98
CA ILE A 248 -1.38 15.40 4.99
C ILE A 248 -2.00 16.49 5.88
N ALA A 249 -3.23 16.35 6.34
CA ALA A 249 -3.83 17.33 7.25
C ALA A 249 -3.00 17.52 8.53
N SER A 250 -3.10 18.67 9.16
CA SER A 250 -2.36 19.00 10.38
C SER A 250 -3.24 19.67 11.41
N SER A 251 -2.88 19.50 12.67
CA SER A 251 -3.64 19.99 13.81
C SER A 251 -3.54 21.52 14.02
N GLY A 252 -2.54 22.13 13.39
CA GLY A 252 -2.27 23.56 13.42
C GLY A 252 -1.51 24.00 12.19
N ASN A 253 -1.34 25.31 12.04
CA ASN A 253 -0.57 25.88 10.94
C ASN A 253 0.93 25.70 11.21
N PRO A 254 1.68 25.07 10.30
CA PRO A 254 3.14 25.00 10.39
C PRO A 254 3.79 26.38 10.49
N THR A 255 4.94 26.42 11.15
CA THR A 255 5.80 27.62 11.28
C THR A 255 7.22 27.30 10.82
N ALA A 256 8.09 28.31 10.76
CA ALA A 256 9.50 28.09 10.43
C ALA A 256 10.22 27.20 11.47
N GLN A 257 9.82 27.28 12.75
CA GLN A 257 10.43 26.53 13.84
C GLN A 257 9.81 25.15 14.03
N ASN A 258 8.55 24.96 13.63
CA ASN A 258 7.88 23.67 13.64
C ASN A 258 7.12 23.47 12.32
N PRO A 259 7.75 22.82 11.32
CA PRO A 259 7.23 22.71 9.96
C PRO A 259 6.07 21.69 9.81
N GLY A 260 5.44 21.28 10.91
CA GLY A 260 4.40 20.24 10.92
C GLY A 260 4.96 18.89 11.35
N VAL A 261 5.59 18.84 12.52
CA VAL A 261 6.08 17.59 13.12
C VAL A 261 5.53 17.37 14.52
N ASP A 262 5.53 16.11 14.94
CA ASP A 262 5.18 15.62 16.28
C ASP A 262 3.88 16.22 16.85
N GLU A 263 3.96 17.11 17.83
CA GLU A 263 2.79 17.67 18.52
C GLU A 263 1.84 18.44 17.59
N LEU A 264 2.35 18.97 16.46
CA LEU A 264 1.50 19.57 15.43
C LEU A 264 0.73 18.54 14.59
N CYS A 265 1.15 17.28 14.61
CA CYS A 265 0.51 16.19 13.88
C CYS A 265 -0.30 15.26 14.79
N TYR A 266 0.00 15.27 16.09
CA TYR A 266 -0.63 14.44 17.09
C TYR A 266 -0.49 15.10 18.46
N SER A 267 -1.56 15.73 18.94
CA SER A 267 -1.52 16.49 20.18
C SER A 267 -1.51 15.56 21.39
N SER A 268 -0.89 16.01 22.48
CA SER A 268 -1.06 15.37 23.79
C SER A 268 -2.47 15.56 24.37
N VAL A 269 -3.24 16.52 23.83
CA VAL A 269 -4.61 16.84 24.24
C VAL A 269 -5.57 16.48 23.11
N ALA A 270 -6.34 15.41 23.30
CA ALA A 270 -7.32 14.97 22.32
C ALA A 270 -8.51 15.95 22.21
N ILE A 271 -8.76 16.45 21.01
CA ILE A 271 -9.87 17.37 20.70
C ILE A 271 -10.52 16.92 19.39
N ALA A 272 -11.82 16.63 19.41
CA ALA A 272 -12.55 16.09 18.25
C ALA A 272 -12.61 17.02 17.02
N ALA A 273 -12.32 18.31 17.16
CA ALA A 273 -12.33 19.28 16.06
C ALA A 273 -10.93 19.53 15.45
N ARG A 274 -9.92 18.79 15.92
CA ARG A 274 -8.53 18.95 15.52
C ARG A 274 -8.18 17.79 14.59
N SER A 275 -7.71 18.10 13.39
CA SER A 275 -7.19 17.05 12.51
C SER A 275 -5.85 16.55 13.04
N GLU A 276 -5.72 15.25 13.22
CA GLU A 276 -4.54 14.55 13.74
C GLU A 276 -4.02 13.50 12.76
N ASP A 277 -4.18 13.79 11.46
CA ASP A 277 -3.62 12.98 10.40
C ASP A 277 -2.11 13.03 10.44
N ASN A 278 -1.47 11.86 10.36
CA ASN A 278 -0.04 11.79 10.43
C ASN A 278 0.52 10.54 9.76
N LEU A 279 1.71 10.71 9.20
CA LEU A 279 2.60 9.60 8.91
C LEU A 279 3.61 9.48 10.05
N HIS A 280 3.53 8.39 10.80
CA HIS A 280 4.47 8.05 11.86
C HIS A 280 5.64 7.25 11.26
N ILE A 281 6.82 7.86 11.28
CA ILE A 281 8.10 7.28 10.87
C ILE A 281 9.01 7.23 12.12
N PRO A 282 8.99 6.13 12.89
CA PRO A 282 9.75 6.02 14.12
C PRO A 282 11.26 6.21 13.90
N ASN A 283 11.91 6.96 14.79
CA ASN A 283 13.36 7.23 14.77
C ASN A 283 13.85 7.95 13.50
N ALA A 284 13.02 8.79 12.90
CA ALA A 284 13.38 9.56 11.71
C ALA A 284 14.34 10.71 12.04
N VAL A 285 15.35 10.87 11.17
CA VAL A 285 16.19 12.06 11.08
C VAL A 285 15.90 12.73 9.75
N VAL A 286 15.34 13.93 9.77
CA VAL A 286 14.90 14.66 8.59
C VAL A 286 15.89 15.76 8.25
N ARG A 287 16.24 15.87 6.97
CA ARG A 287 17.04 16.96 6.41
C ARG A 287 16.15 17.76 5.46
N LEU A 288 15.93 19.03 5.79
CA LEU A 288 15.17 19.97 4.98
C LEU A 288 16.10 21.05 4.44
N PRO A 289 15.82 21.65 3.26
CA PRO A 289 16.74 22.61 2.64
C PRO A 289 17.05 23.85 3.49
N THR A 290 16.11 24.28 4.32
CA THR A 290 16.18 25.56 5.06
C THR A 290 16.32 25.38 6.56
N LEU A 291 16.33 24.14 7.08
CA LEU A 291 16.35 23.85 8.51
C LEU A 291 17.52 22.93 8.88
N PRO A 292 18.05 23.03 10.11
CA PRO A 292 18.94 22.01 10.67
C PRO A 292 18.29 20.62 10.63
N ALA A 293 19.11 19.57 10.73
CA ALA A 293 18.58 18.22 10.81
C ALA A 293 17.63 18.06 12.02
N LEU A 294 16.40 17.66 11.75
CA LEU A 294 15.35 17.49 12.76
C LEU A 294 15.22 16.02 13.14
N ARG A 295 14.92 15.75 14.41
CA ARG A 295 14.49 14.44 14.89
C ARG A 295 13.02 14.54 15.24
N ALA A 296 12.20 13.73 14.60
CA ALA A 296 10.76 13.69 14.81
C ALA A 296 10.24 12.29 14.50
N ASN A 297 9.06 11.96 14.99
CA ASN A 297 8.42 10.68 14.69
C ASN A 297 7.17 10.86 13.83
N ARG A 298 6.40 11.92 14.04
CA ARG A 298 5.15 12.14 13.29
C ARG A 298 5.27 13.32 12.36
N PHE A 299 4.73 13.16 11.15
CA PHE A 299 4.85 14.10 10.05
C PHE A 299 3.48 14.38 9.45
N CYS A 300 3.21 15.64 9.16
CA CYS A 300 1.93 16.12 8.63
C CYS A 300 2.14 17.43 7.86
N SER A 301 1.05 18.00 7.34
CA SER A 301 1.12 19.14 6.40
C SER A 301 2.10 18.84 5.27
N ASN A 302 3.00 19.77 5.00
CA ASN A 302 4.05 19.67 3.99
C ASN A 302 5.43 19.44 4.63
N SER A 303 5.49 18.88 5.84
CA SER A 303 6.72 18.81 6.67
C SER A 303 7.88 18.04 6.04
N LEU A 304 7.56 17.16 5.08
CA LEU A 304 8.54 16.35 4.34
C LEU A 304 8.73 16.82 2.90
N SER A 305 8.12 17.94 2.49
CA SER A 305 8.26 18.48 1.14
C SER A 305 9.71 18.87 0.84
N ASN A 306 10.25 18.35 -0.27
CA ASN A 306 11.64 18.52 -0.68
C ASN A 306 12.68 18.09 0.38
N GLY A 307 12.28 17.21 1.30
CA GLY A 307 13.14 16.70 2.36
C GLY A 307 13.79 15.36 2.02
N GLU A 308 14.66 14.92 2.92
CA GLU A 308 15.19 13.57 2.98
C GLU A 308 15.04 13.04 4.40
N VAL A 309 14.58 11.79 4.54
CA VAL A 309 14.43 11.14 5.84
C VAL A 309 15.33 9.92 5.89
N ASP A 310 16.24 9.89 6.86
CA ASP A 310 17.10 8.75 7.15
C ASP A 310 16.61 8.03 8.41
N VAL A 311 16.53 6.70 8.35
CA VAL A 311 16.20 5.84 9.49
C VAL A 311 17.23 4.72 9.65
N THR A 312 17.88 4.68 10.81
CA THR A 312 18.91 3.70 11.16
C THR A 312 18.39 2.54 12.02
N ALA A 313 17.10 2.54 12.35
CA ALA A 313 16.49 1.45 13.09
C ALA A 313 16.66 0.11 12.33
N PRO A 314 16.96 -1.00 13.05
CA PRO A 314 17.00 -2.33 12.45
C PRO A 314 15.60 -2.73 11.98
N GLY A 315 15.50 -3.72 11.08
CA GLY A 315 14.19 -4.17 10.61
C GLY A 315 13.72 -5.54 11.10
N PRO A 316 12.52 -5.99 10.66
CA PRO A 316 11.65 -5.30 9.68
C PRO A 316 11.24 -3.90 10.13
N TYR A 317 11.34 -2.92 9.24
CA TYR A 317 11.03 -1.53 9.59
C TYR A 317 9.56 -1.23 9.28
N MET A 318 8.90 -0.48 10.16
CA MET A 318 7.47 -0.21 10.10
C MET A 318 7.20 1.28 10.25
N MET A 319 6.38 1.81 9.35
CA MET A 319 5.75 3.13 9.42
C MET A 319 4.24 2.94 9.61
N TYR A 320 3.56 3.96 10.11
CA TYR A 320 2.12 3.92 10.30
C TYR A 320 1.48 5.16 9.69
N PHE A 321 0.52 4.96 8.81
CA PHE A 321 -0.32 6.06 8.34
C PHE A 321 -1.65 6.03 9.11
N GLN A 322 -2.01 7.19 9.64
CA GLN A 322 -3.25 7.39 10.36
C GLN A 322 -3.95 8.62 9.79
N SER A 323 -5.22 8.46 9.42
CA SER A 323 -6.14 9.57 9.15
C SER A 323 -7.35 9.48 10.04
N ASP A 324 -7.90 10.63 10.39
CA ASP A 324 -9.13 10.78 11.14
C ASP A 324 -10.33 11.01 10.19
N GLN A 325 -11.42 11.50 10.75
CA GLN A 325 -12.69 11.71 10.06
C GLN A 325 -12.99 13.20 9.90
N LEU A 326 -11.95 14.03 9.84
CA LEU A 326 -11.99 15.45 9.55
C LEU A 326 -11.35 15.68 8.17
N PHE A 327 -11.91 16.61 7.43
CA PHE A 327 -11.42 16.96 6.10
C PHE A 327 -11.64 18.45 5.87
N ASP A 328 -10.58 19.16 5.51
CA ASP A 328 -10.67 20.57 5.15
C ASP A 328 -10.65 20.71 3.61
N PRO A 329 -11.77 21.04 2.95
CA PRO A 329 -11.82 21.15 1.48
C PRO A 329 -10.96 22.30 0.93
N PHE A 330 -10.48 23.21 1.79
CA PHE A 330 -9.59 24.30 1.39
C PHE A 330 -8.11 23.94 1.53
N ARG A 331 -7.79 22.80 2.16
CA ARG A 331 -6.43 22.25 2.24
C ARG A 331 -6.29 21.09 1.27
N ARG A 332 -5.07 20.89 0.81
CA ARG A 332 -4.74 19.70 0.05
C ARG A 332 -4.44 18.57 1.01
N GLU A 333 -5.31 17.56 0.99
CA GLU A 333 -5.17 16.31 1.72
C GLU A 333 -4.99 15.16 0.72
N THR A 334 -4.05 15.37 -0.21
CA THR A 334 -3.75 14.45 -1.31
C THR A 334 -3.03 13.19 -0.82
N GLY A 335 -2.32 13.28 0.30
CA GLY A 335 -1.58 12.19 0.92
C GLY A 335 -0.10 12.26 0.59
N PHE A 336 0.52 11.11 0.35
CA PHE A 336 1.96 11.05 0.17
C PHE A 336 2.37 10.12 -0.96
N ARG A 337 3.50 10.48 -1.59
CA ARG A 337 4.28 9.65 -2.49
C ARG A 337 5.74 9.81 -2.14
N MET A 338 6.42 8.71 -1.88
CA MET A 338 7.81 8.72 -1.44
C MET A 338 8.57 7.59 -2.12
N LYS A 339 9.76 7.89 -2.61
CA LYS A 339 10.72 6.85 -2.99
C LYS A 339 11.45 6.37 -1.75
N TYR A 340 11.86 5.11 -1.74
CA TYR A 340 12.70 4.59 -0.67
C TYR A 340 13.90 3.83 -1.24
N VAL A 341 14.99 3.83 -0.48
CA VAL A 341 16.21 3.07 -0.77
C VAL A 341 16.75 2.52 0.54
N ILE A 342 17.08 1.23 0.55
CA ILE A 342 17.73 0.53 1.65
C ILE A 342 19.21 0.41 1.31
N LEU A 343 20.04 1.06 2.12
CA LEU A 343 21.50 1.23 1.95
C LEU A 343 22.28 0.35 2.91
#